data_AF-A0A015I830-F1
#
_entry.id   AF-A0A015I830-F1
#
_cell.length_a   1.000
_cell.length_b   1.000
_cell.length_c   1.000
_cell.angle_alpha   90.00
_cell.angle_beta   90.00
_cell.angle_gamma   90.00
#
_symmetry.space_group_name_H-M   'P 1'
#
loop_
_entity.id
_entity.type
_entity.pdbx_description
1 polymer ?
#
loop_
_entity_poly.entity_id
_entity_poly.type
_entity_poly.pdbx_seq_one_letter_code
_entity_poly.pdbx_strand_id
1 'polypeptide(L)' 'MINLNHTIELEFLKIVLNYIERSNNNSLKIFGMMNLDKELNDEELKLLNQIKAKGVRIMEFNSIHCLKTKGYYN' A
#
# COMPACT_ATOMS: atom_id res chain seq x y z
N MET A 1 -4.35 -2.97 -7.76
CA MET A 1 -4.46 -2.02 -6.63
C MET A 1 -4.99 -2.81 -5.45
N ILE A 2 -4.28 -2.80 -4.32
CA ILE A 2 -4.76 -3.36 -3.05
C ILE A 2 -5.03 -2.16 -2.14
N ASN A 3 -6.20 -2.12 -1.53
CA ASN A 3 -6.59 -1.04 -0.62
C ASN A 3 -7.12 -1.66 0.66
N LEU A 4 -6.41 -1.47 1.77
CA LEU A 4 -6.75 -2.03 3.07
C LEU A 4 -7.38 -0.94 3.93
N ASN A 5 -8.63 -1.15 4.36
CA ASN A 5 -9.29 -0.33 5.38
C ASN A 5 -8.81 -0.77 6.78
N HIS A 6 -7.49 -0.82 6.96
CA HIS A 6 -6.86 -1.31 8.17
C HIS A 6 -5.56 -0.53 8.42
N THR A 7 -5.23 -0.37 9.71
CA THR A 7 -3.94 0.18 10.14
C THR A 7 -2.79 -0.75 9.70
N ILE A 8 -1.63 -0.16 9.41
CA ILE A 8 -0.42 -0.90 9.06
C ILE A 8 0.00 -1.80 10.23
N GLU A 9 0.21 -3.08 9.92
CA GLU A 9 0.88 -4.04 10.80
C GLU A 9 1.94 -4.80 10.02
N LEU A 10 2.96 -5.24 10.74
CA LEU A 10 4.11 -5.96 10.19
C LEU A 10 3.72 -7.16 9.34
N GLU A 11 2.74 -7.96 9.77
CA GLU A 11 2.30 -9.15 9.03
C GLU A 11 1.71 -8.78 7.66
N PHE A 12 0.93 -7.71 7.59
CA PHE A 12 0.36 -7.24 6.31
C PHE A 12 1.45 -6.82 5.34
N LEU A 13 2.48 -6.10 5.81
CA LEU A 13 3.61 -5.71 4.96
C LEU A 13 4.35 -6.93 4.40
N LYS A 14 4.52 -7.99 5.20
CA LYS A 14 5.12 -9.26 4.75
C LYS A 14 4.27 -9.93 3.68
N ILE A 15 2.94 -9.99 3.87
CA ILE A 15 2.01 -10.57 2.89
C ILE A 15 2.07 -9.79 1.56
N VAL A 16 2.05 -8.46 1.62
CA VAL A 16 2.10 -7.61 0.42
C VAL A 16 3.43 -7.76 -0.30
N LEU A 17 4.55 -7.76 0.42
CA LEU A 17 5.87 -7.98 -0.18
C LEU A 17 5.96 -9.35 -0.86
N ASN A 18 5.55 -10.42 -0.18
CA ASN A 18 5.52 -11.77 -0.73
C ASN A 18 4.63 -11.84 -1.98
N TYR A 19 3.46 -11.18 -1.97
CA TYR A 19 2.60 -11.09 -3.14
C TYR A 19 3.30 -10.43 -4.34
N ILE A 20 4.01 -9.31 -4.11
CA ILE A 20 4.77 -8.62 -5.17
C ILE A 20 5.87 -9.54 -5.71
N GLU A 21 6.63 -10.18 -4.83
CA GLU A 21 7.77 -11.03 -5.22
C GLU A 21 7.35 -12.29 -5.99
N ARG A 22 6.22 -12.89 -5.62
CA ARG A 22 5.67 -14.06 -6.32
C ARG A 22 4.96 -13.69 -7.63
N SER A 23 4.60 -12.42 -7.82
CA SER A 23 3.94 -11.96 -9.03
C SER A 23 4.98 -11.65 -10.11
N ASN A 24 5.14 -12.56 -11.08
CA ASN A 24 6.01 -12.37 -12.25
C ASN A 24 5.71 -11.09 -13.06
N ASN A 25 4.59 -10.39 -12.78
CA ASN A 25 4.10 -9.26 -13.57
C ASN A 25 3.91 -7.96 -12.77
N ASN A 26 4.51 -7.81 -11.58
CA ASN A 26 4.56 -6.56 -10.79
C ASN A 26 3.25 -5.75 -10.86
N SER A 27 2.10 -6.43 -10.71
CA SER A 27 0.79 -5.86 -11.03
C SER A 27 0.30 -4.86 -9.97
N LEU A 28 0.95 -4.85 -8.80
CA LEU A 28 0.60 -3.96 -7.72
C LEU A 28 1.17 -2.56 -7.95
N LYS A 29 0.37 -1.68 -8.54
CA LYS A 29 0.75 -0.28 -8.75
C LYS A 29 0.49 0.62 -7.55
N ILE A 30 -0.53 0.30 -6.76
CA ILE A 30 -1.00 1.12 -5.63
C ILE A 30 -1.29 0.21 -4.44
N PHE A 31 -0.75 0.60 -3.29
CA PHE A 31 -1.00 0.01 -1.99
C PHE A 31 -1.58 1.08 -1.05
N GLY A 32 -2.88 0.93 -0.74
CA GLY A 32 -3.61 1.82 0.15
C GLY A 32 -3.67 1.30 1.58
N MET A 33 -3.45 2.17 2.55
CA MET A 33 -3.42 1.85 3.98
C MET A 33 -4.01 3.00 4.82
N MET A 34 -4.57 2.70 5.98
CA MET A 34 -5.01 3.72 6.94
C MET A 34 -3.87 4.15 7.86
N ASN A 35 -3.96 5.38 8.37
CA ASN A 35 -3.10 5.92 9.41
C ASN A 35 -1.62 5.94 8.99
N LEU A 36 -1.32 6.61 7.88
CA LEU A 36 0.08 6.84 7.45
C LEU A 36 0.92 7.60 8.50
N ASP A 37 0.26 8.31 9.40
CA ASP A 37 0.89 9.08 10.48
C ASP A 37 1.27 8.20 11.71
N LYS A 38 0.97 6.90 11.68
CA LYS A 38 1.41 5.96 12.72
C LYS A 38 2.94 5.92 12.77
N GLU A 39 3.49 5.94 13.98
CA GLU A 39 4.92 5.68 14.20
C GLU A 39 5.23 4.20 13.86
N LEU A 40 6.07 4.01 12.84
CA LEU A 40 6.50 2.69 12.39
C LEU A 40 7.76 2.28 13.13
N ASN A 41 7.83 1.00 13.50
CA ASN A 41 9.09 0.44 14.00
C ASN A 41 10.08 0.20 12.82
N ASP A 42 11.34 -0.09 13.17
CA ASP A 42 12.41 -0.30 12.19
C ASP A 42 12.11 -1.43 11.19
N GLU A 43 11.44 -2.50 11.62
CA GLU A 43 11.08 -3.63 10.75
C GLU A 43 9.97 -3.25 9.76
N GLU A 44 8.92 -2.57 10.24
CA GLU A 44 7.83 -2.06 9.42
C GLU A 44 8.37 -1.06 8.39
N LEU A 45 9.25 -0.13 8.80
CA LEU A 45 9.88 0.85 7.93
C LEU A 45 10.73 0.18 6.84
N LYS A 46 11.49 -0.86 7.22
CA LYS A 46 12.31 -1.65 6.27
C LYS A 46 11.45 -2.33 5.21
N LEU A 47 10.36 -2.99 5.61
CA LEU A 47 9.45 -3.64 4.66
C LEU A 47 8.74 -2.61 3.76
N LEU A 48 8.34 -1.47 4.32
CA LEU A 48 7.70 -0.40 3.56
C LEU A 48 8.62 0.14 2.46
N ASN A 49 9.90 0.32 2.78
CA ASN A 49 10.92 0.76 1.84
C ASN A 49 11.17 -0.28 0.73
N GLN A 50 11.15 -1.58 1.06
CA GLN A 50 11.23 -2.64 0.06
C GLN A 50 10.03 -2.61 -0.90
N ILE A 51 8.82 -2.44 -0.39
CA ILE A 51 7.61 -2.31 -1.22
C ILE A 51 7.70 -1.08 -2.14
N LYS A 52 8.13 0.08 -1.63
CA LYS A 52 8.35 1.29 -2.44
C LYS A 52 9.40 1.07 -3.53
N ALA A 53 10.49 0.37 -3.22
CA ALA A 53 11.56 0.07 -4.18
C ALA A 53 11.09 -0.81 -5.35
N LYS A 54 10.01 -1.58 -5.17
CA LYS A 54 9.36 -2.34 -6.26
C LYS A 54 8.49 -1.48 -7.18
N GLY A 55 8.43 -0.16 -6.98
CA GLY A 55 7.64 0.77 -7.78
C GLY A 55 6.18 0.88 -7.35
N VAL A 56 5.82 0.36 -6.16
CA VAL A 56 4.46 0.46 -5.63
C VAL A 56 4.25 1.83 -4.99
N ARG A 57 3.20 2.54 -5.42
CA ARG A 57 2.81 3.81 -4.81
C ARG A 57 2.01 3.56 -3.53
N ILE A 58 2.46 4.12 -2.43
CA ILE A 58 1.75 4.06 -1.14
C ILE A 58 0.85 5.28 -1.00
N MET A 59 -0.40 5.07 -0.59
CA MET A 59 -1.40 6.13 -0.45
C MET A 59 -2.27 5.91 0.79
N GLU A 60 -2.78 7.01 1.35
CA GLU A 60 -3.81 6.98 2.39
C GLU A 60 -5.09 6.35 1.84
N PHE A 61 -5.70 5.40 2.57
CA PHE A 61 -6.93 4.71 2.16
C PHE A 61 -8.04 5.68 1.76
N ASN A 62 -8.23 6.74 2.55
CA ASN A 62 -9.26 7.75 2.33
C ASN A 62 -9.02 8.57 1.05
N SER A 63 -7.75 8.74 0.65
CA SER A 63 -7.39 9.42 -0.60
C SER A 63 -7.74 8.60 -1.85
N ILE A 64 -7.79 7.27 -1.73
CA ILE A 64 -8.16 6.37 -2.84
C ILE A 64 -9.68 6.43 -3.11
N HIS A 65 -10.50 6.64 -2.09
CA HIS A 65 -11.94 6.89 -2.27
C HIS A 65 -12.20 8.17 -3.09
N CYS A 66 -11.38 9.21 -2.92
CA CYS A 66 -11.49 10.45 -3.70
C CYS A 66 -11.10 10.28 -5.19
N LEU A 67 -10.25 9.30 -5.52
CA LEU A 67 -9.92 8.99 -6.92
C LEU A 67 -11.08 8.32 -7.66
N LYS A 68 -11.95 7.57 -6.96
CA LYS A 68 -13.13 6.95 -7.57
C LYS A 68 -14.25 7.96 -7.88
N THR A 69 -14.44 8.98 -7.05
CA THR A 69 -15.55 9.94 -7.22
C THR A 69 -15.28 11.03 -8.24
N LYS A 70 -14.01 11.36 -8.53
CA LYS A 70 -13.64 12.33 -9.59
C LYS A 70 -13.90 11.85 -11.02
N GLY A 71 -14.28 10.58 -11.22
CA GLY A 71 -14.67 10.04 -12.53
C GLY A 71 -16.18 10.12 -12.86
N TYR A 72 -17.02 10.60 -11.93
CA TYR A 72 -18.49 10.60 -12.08
C TYR A 72 -19.10 11.99 -12.31
N TYR A 73 -18.28 13.03 -12.46
CA TYR A 73 -18.71 14.37 -12.87
C TYR A 73 -17.85 14.81 -14.08
N ASN A 74 -18.20 14.32 -15.26
CA ASN A 74 -17.93 14.97 -16.55
C ASN A 74 -19.19 14.86 -17.41
#